data_AF-A0A7X8DU81-F1
#
_entry.id   AF-A0A7X8DU81-F1
#
_cell.length_a   1.000
_cell.length_b   1.000
_cell.length_c   1.000
_cell.angle_alpha   90.00
_cell.angle_beta   90.00
_cell.angle_gamma   90.00
#
_symmetry.space_group_name_H-M   'P 1'
#
loop_
_entity.id
_entity.type
_entity.pdbx_description
1 polymer ?
#
loop_
_entity_poly.entity_id
_entity_poly.type
_entity_poly.pdbx_seq_one_letter_code
_entity_poly.pdbx_strand_id
1 'polypeptide(L)'
;MEKMEYDKITVTEICRNADLDRRTFYRNFDSKNDVLEAYISFLGEEYIKMYETLDKPSKHTATKVFFEFWSQYLNFIRNIKKCGLSDFVFQRFSKFVKEHTELLIDD
;
A
#
# COMPACT_ATOMS: atom_id res chain seq x y z
N MET A 1 2.07 -13.08 4.19
CA MET A 1 3.37 -12.41 4.34
C MET A 1 3.97 -12.59 5.73
N GLU A 2 3.17 -12.66 6.80
CA GLU A 2 3.70 -12.92 8.16
C GLU A 2 4.18 -14.37 8.36
N LYS A 3 3.35 -15.33 7.94
CA LYS A 3 3.53 -16.77 8.21
C LYS A 3 4.38 -17.52 7.18
N MET A 4 4.52 -16.98 5.97
CA MET A 4 5.22 -17.63 4.86
C MET A 4 5.77 -16.60 3.86
N GLU A 5 6.80 -17.00 3.11
CA GLU A 5 7.39 -16.25 2.00
C GLU A 5 6.32 -15.87 0.97
N TYR A 6 6.45 -14.68 0.39
CA TYR A 6 5.43 -14.16 -0.53
C TYR A 6 5.23 -15.03 -1.76
N ASP A 7 6.31 -15.57 -2.33
CA ASP A 7 6.23 -16.44 -3.51
C ASP A 7 5.42 -17.72 -3.26
N LYS A 8 5.45 -18.22 -2.03
CA LYS A 8 4.70 -19.40 -1.61
C LYS A 8 3.21 -19.12 -1.35
N ILE A 9 2.81 -17.86 -1.21
CA ILE A 9 1.39 -17.49 -1.06
C ILE A 9 0.66 -17.75 -2.37
N THR A 10 -0.40 -18.55 -2.31
CA THR A 10 -1.24 -18.89 -3.46
C THR A 10 -2.60 -18.17 -3.42
N VAL A 11 -3.24 -18.02 -4.58
CA VAL A 11 -4.63 -17.52 -4.66
C VAL A 11 -5.57 -18.38 -3.82
N THR A 12 -5.37 -19.71 -3.81
CA THR A 12 -6.16 -20.64 -2.99
C THR A 12 -6.07 -20.33 -1.50
N GLU A 13 -4.87 -20.05 -0.98
CA GLU A 13 -4.69 -19.69 0.42
C GLU A 13 -5.27 -18.31 0.76
N ILE A 14 -5.15 -17.35 -0.15
CA ILE A 14 -5.79 -16.03 -0.01
C ILE A 14 -7.31 -16.21 0.10
N CYS A 15 -7.91 -16.93 -0.83
CA CYS A 15 -9.36 -17.22 -0.85
C CYS A 15 -9.79 -17.92 0.44
N ARG A 16 -9.05 -18.95 0.88
CA ARG A 16 -9.36 -19.69 2.11
C ARG A 16 -9.31 -18.80 3.35
N ASN A 17 -8.30 -17.94 3.46
CA ASN A 17 -8.14 -17.08 4.64
C ASN A 17 -9.17 -15.94 4.69
N ALA A 18 -9.66 -15.50 3.52
CA ALA A 18 -10.65 -14.43 3.40
C ALA A 18 -12.11 -14.94 3.34
N ASP A 19 -12.31 -16.26 3.42
CA ASP A 19 -13.62 -16.93 3.28
C ASP A 19 -14.33 -16.59 1.95
N LEU A 20 -13.58 -16.72 0.85
CA LEU A 20 -14.01 -16.40 -0.51
C LEU A 20 -13.85 -17.62 -1.42
N ASP A 21 -14.69 -17.72 -2.45
CA ASP A 21 -14.46 -18.66 -3.55
C ASP A 21 -13.49 -18.09 -4.60
N ARG A 22 -12.83 -18.97 -5.36
CA ARG A 22 -11.86 -18.57 -6.39
C ARG A 22 -12.47 -17.78 -7.55
N ARG A 23 -13.75 -18.02 -7.91
CA ARG A 23 -14.44 -17.26 -8.97
C ARG A 23 -14.65 -15.81 -8.50
N THR A 24 -14.91 -15.59 -7.22
CA THR A 24 -14.99 -14.25 -6.64
C THR A 24 -13.63 -13.54 -6.64
N PHE A 25 -12.53 -14.25 -6.36
CA PHE A 25 -11.19 -13.68 -6.53
C PHE A 25 -10.94 -13.26 -7.99
N TYR A 26 -11.07 -14.21 -8.93
CA TYR A 26 -10.75 -13.97 -10.35
C TYR A 26 -11.74 -13.06 -11.08
N ARG A 27 -12.87 -12.71 -10.46
CA ARG A 27 -13.75 -11.64 -10.95
C ARG A 27 -13.15 -10.25 -10.74
N ASN A 28 -12.27 -10.10 -9.75
CA ASN A 28 -11.71 -8.80 -9.34
C ASN A 28 -10.20 -8.69 -9.58
N PHE A 29 -9.47 -9.82 -9.56
CA PHE A 29 -8.00 -9.83 -9.62
C PHE A 29 -7.50 -11.02 -10.45
N ASP A 30 -6.51 -10.78 -11.31
CA ASP A 30 -5.86 -11.84 -12.09
C ASP A 30 -4.77 -12.55 -11.27
N SER A 31 -4.17 -11.85 -10.30
CA SER A 31 -3.05 -12.35 -9.52
C SER A 31 -3.04 -11.86 -8.06
N LYS A 32 -2.23 -12.51 -7.22
CA LYS A 32 -1.94 -12.01 -5.85
C LYS A 32 -1.23 -10.65 -5.84
N ASN A 33 -0.49 -10.33 -6.91
CA ASN A 33 0.17 -9.04 -7.03
C ASN A 33 -0.84 -7.92 -7.25
N ASP A 34 -1.95 -8.19 -7.94
CA ASP A 34 -3.00 -7.21 -8.18
C ASP A 34 -3.70 -6.85 -6.87
N VAL A 35 -3.91 -7.84 -5.99
CA VAL A 35 -4.41 -7.60 -4.63
C VAL A 35 -3.46 -6.71 -3.84
N LEU A 36 -2.15 -7.01 -3.91
CA LEU A 36 -1.14 -6.21 -3.23
C LEU A 36 -1.08 -4.79 -3.78
N GLU A 37 -1.15 -4.63 -5.10
CA GLU A 37 -1.16 -3.33 -5.78
C GLU A 37 -2.39 -2.52 -5.39
N ALA A 38 -3.59 -3.12 -5.41
CA ALA A 38 -4.81 -2.48 -4.97
C ALA A 38 -4.74 -2.02 -3.51
N TYR A 39 -4.16 -2.84 -2.62
CA TYR A 39 -3.98 -2.47 -1.22
C TYR A 39 -2.98 -1.32 -1.04
N ILE A 40 -1.88 -1.28 -1.80
CA ILE A 40 -0.93 -0.16 -1.77
C ILE A 40 -1.58 1.13 -2.28
N SER A 41 -2.34 1.06 -3.37
CA SER A 41 -3.09 2.22 -3.90
C SER A 41 -4.09 2.74 -2.87
N PHE A 42 -4.84 1.84 -2.22
CA PHE A 42 -5.74 2.20 -1.12
C PHE A 42 -5.01 2.93 0.00
N LEU A 43 -3.85 2.46 0.45
CA LEU A 43 -3.07 3.17 1.47
C LEU A 43 -2.59 4.55 0.99
N GLY A 44 -2.24 4.68 -0.28
CA GLY A 44 -1.91 5.97 -0.88
C GLY A 44 -3.10 6.95 -0.83
N GLU A 45 -4.29 6.50 -1.20
CA GLU A 45 -5.51 7.31 -1.14
C GLU A 45 -5.87 7.72 0.29
N GLU A 46 -5.76 6.82 1.25
CA GLU A 46 -6.02 7.14 2.67
C GLU A 46 -5.01 8.16 3.22
N TYR A 47 -3.75 8.10 2.78
CA TYR A 47 -2.74 9.11 3.09
C TYR A 47 -3.14 10.48 2.52
N ILE A 48 -3.60 10.55 1.26
CA ILE A 48 -4.05 11.79 0.63
C ILE A 48 -5.25 12.37 1.38
N LYS A 49 -6.25 11.55 1.72
CA LYS A 49 -7.40 11.99 2.51
C LYS A 49 -6.97 12.58 3.86
N MET A 50 -6.04 11.93 4.56
CA MET A 50 -5.51 12.45 5.82
C MET A 50 -4.81 13.81 5.60
N TYR A 51 -4.06 13.96 4.52
CA TYR A 51 -3.41 15.22 4.17
C TYR A 51 -4.41 16.35 3.83
N GLU A 52 -5.44 16.06 3.02
CA GLU A 52 -6.45 17.04 2.60
C GLU A 52 -7.31 17.57 3.75
N THR A 53 -7.42 16.82 4.86
CA THR A 53 -8.12 17.29 6.07
C THR A 53 -7.35 18.33 6.89
N LEU A 54 -6.11 18.65 6.51
CA LEU A 54 -5.31 19.67 7.19
C LEU A 54 -5.84 21.08 6.89
N ASP A 55 -6.23 21.81 7.93
CA ASP A 55 -6.69 23.20 7.85
C ASP A 55 -5.62 24.15 7.26
N LYS A 56 -4.33 23.85 7.49
CA LYS A 56 -3.18 24.61 6.98
C LYS A 56 -2.02 23.68 6.60
N PRO A 57 -1.97 23.18 5.36
CA PRO A 57 -0.84 22.38 4.90
C PRO A 57 0.45 23.22 4.88
N SER A 58 1.54 22.57 5.27
CA SER A 58 2.91 23.11 5.30
C SER A 58 3.88 21.94 5.18
N LYS A 59 5.13 22.18 4.80
CA LYS A 59 6.17 21.13 4.77
C LYS A 59 6.28 20.38 6.11
N HIS A 60 6.12 21.08 7.24
CA HIS A 60 6.13 20.47 8.57
C HIS A 60 4.91 19.58 8.84
N THR A 61 3.70 20.05 8.55
CA THR A 61 2.47 19.26 8.75
C THR A 61 2.40 18.08 7.79
N ALA A 62 2.89 18.24 6.56
CA ALA A 62 3.05 17.15 5.59
C ALA A 62 3.98 16.05 6.13
N THR A 63 5.16 16.44 6.63
CA THR A 63 6.13 15.50 7.23
C THR A 63 5.52 14.80 8.44
N LYS A 64 4.79 15.53 9.30
CA LYS A 64 4.10 14.96 10.46
C LYS A 64 3.05 13.94 10.04
N VAL A 65 2.17 14.27 9.10
CA VAL A 65 1.13 13.37 8.57
C VAL A 65 1.76 12.13 7.93
N PHE A 66 2.86 12.27 7.20
CA PHE A 66 3.60 11.15 6.65
C PHE A 66 4.03 10.16 7.75
N PHE A 67 4.71 10.64 8.78
CA PHE A 67 5.16 9.77 9.88
C PHE A 67 3.98 9.20 10.67
N GLU A 68 2.95 9.99 10.95
CA GLU A 68 1.75 9.53 11.68
C GLU A 68 1.01 8.43 10.92
N PHE A 69 0.80 8.61 9.61
CA PHE A 69 0.13 7.62 8.77
C PHE A 69 0.95 6.33 8.67
N TRP A 70 2.20 6.41 8.20
CA TRP A 70 3.02 5.21 7.95
C TRP A 70 3.43 4.48 9.23
N SER A 71 3.46 5.15 10.39
CA SER A 71 3.71 4.50 11.68
C SER A 71 2.66 3.42 12.00
N GLN A 72 1.43 3.58 11.52
CA GLN A 72 0.33 2.61 11.72
C GLN A 72 0.53 1.35 10.88
N TYR A 73 1.33 1.42 9.81
CA TYR A 73 1.56 0.34 8.85
C TYR A 73 2.97 -0.25 8.91
N LEU A 74 3.72 -0.02 10.00
CA LEU A 74 5.10 -0.51 10.14
C LEU A 74 5.23 -2.03 10.00
N ASN A 75 4.25 -2.80 10.50
CA ASN A 75 4.28 -4.27 10.35
C ASN A 75 4.13 -4.67 8.88
N PHE A 76 3.25 -4.00 8.13
CA PHE A 76 3.12 -4.21 6.69
C PHE A 76 4.43 -3.88 5.96
N ILE A 77 5.03 -2.72 6.24
CA ILE A 77 6.31 -2.30 5.63
C ILE A 77 7.44 -3.29 5.94
N ARG A 78 7.54 -3.76 7.19
CA ARG A 78 8.51 -4.80 7.59
C ARG A 78 8.29 -6.11 6.84
N ASN A 79 7.02 -6.52 6.68
CA ASN A 79 6.66 -7.72 5.95
C ASN A 79 7.01 -7.63 4.45
N ILE A 80 6.78 -6.48 3.82
CA ILE A 80 7.21 -6.20 2.44
C ILE A 80 8.72 -6.39 2.31
N LYS A 81 9.50 -5.76 3.19
CA LYS A 81 10.97 -5.88 3.18
C LYS A 81 11.42 -7.33 3.38
N LYS A 82 10.84 -8.03 4.35
CA LYS A 82 11.13 -9.45 4.61
C LYS A 82 10.85 -10.35 3.41
N CYS A 83 9.84 -10.01 2.62
CA CYS A 83 9.45 -10.78 1.44
C CYS A 83 10.21 -10.39 0.15
N GLY A 84 11.18 -9.49 0.21
CA GLY A 84 11.90 -9.03 -0.99
C GLY A 84 11.06 -8.16 -1.93
N LEU A 85 9.94 -7.60 -1.44
CA LEU A 85 9.00 -6.80 -2.23
C LEU A 85 9.31 -5.31 -2.25
N SER A 86 10.48 -4.90 -1.74
CA SER A 86 10.86 -3.50 -1.63
C SER A 86 10.84 -2.78 -2.98
N ASP A 87 11.39 -3.38 -4.04
CA ASP A 87 11.43 -2.78 -5.37
C ASP A 87 10.04 -2.66 -5.98
N PHE A 88 9.19 -3.68 -5.77
CA PHE A 88 7.79 -3.65 -6.19
C PHE A 88 7.07 -2.44 -5.58
N VAL A 89 7.16 -2.28 -4.25
CA VAL A 89 6.53 -1.16 -3.54
C VAL A 89 7.15 0.18 -3.93
N PHE A 90 8.48 0.25 -4.07
CA PHE A 90 9.18 1.48 -4.45
C PHE A 90 8.76 1.99 -5.83
N GLN A 91 8.57 1.10 -6.80
CA GLN A 91 8.05 1.49 -8.12
C GLN A 91 6.64 2.08 -8.03
N ARG A 92 5.76 1.50 -7.22
CA ARG A 92 4.39 2.01 -7.02
C ARG A 92 4.40 3.34 -6.29
N PHE A 93 5.19 3.46 -5.22
CA PHE A 93 5.38 4.72 -4.52
C PHE A 93 5.94 5.81 -5.44
N SER A 94 6.93 5.49 -6.28
CA SER A 94 7.49 6.46 -7.24
C SER A 94 6.44 6.95 -8.23
N LYS A 95 5.58 6.04 -8.73
CA LYS A 95 4.45 6.40 -9.60
C LYS A 95 3.45 7.31 -8.86
N PHE A 96 3.07 6.94 -7.64
CA PHE A 96 2.17 7.72 -6.81
C PHE A 96 2.70 9.14 -6.55
N VAL A 97 3.98 9.27 -6.17
CA VAL A 97 4.63 10.57 -5.95
C VAL A 97 4.58 11.43 -7.22
N LYS A 98 4.86 10.83 -8.39
CA LYS A 98 4.80 11.53 -9.67
C LYS A 98 3.39 12.04 -9.99
N GLU A 99 2.37 11.24 -9.72
CA GLU A 99 0.96 11.60 -9.92
C GLU A 99 0.47 12.68 -8.94
N HIS A 100 1.13 12.81 -7.78
CA HIS A 100 0.77 13.74 -6.70
C HIS A 100 1.90 14.74 -6.41
N THR A 101 2.66 15.14 -7.43
CA THR A 101 3.88 15.97 -7.29
C THR A 101 3.58 17.29 -6.57
N GLU A 102 2.45 17.92 -6.86
CA GLU A 102 2.01 19.19 -6.26
C GLU A 102 1.73 19.09 -4.75
N LEU A 103 1.45 17.89 -4.22
CA LEU A 103 1.17 17.67 -2.80
C LEU A 103 2.44 17.37 -1.97
N LEU A 104 3.51 16.95 -2.64
CA LEU A 104 4.73 16.44 -2.00
C LEU A 104 5.95 17.33 -2.24
N ILE A 105 5.89 18.20 -3.24
CA ILE A 105 6.92 19.18 -3.56
C ILE A 105 6.23 20.54 -3.68
N ASP A 106 6.14 21.26 -2.57
CA ASP A 106 6.00 22.72 -2.63
C ASP A 106 7.35 23.29 -3.11
N ASP A 107 7.31 24.18 -4.11
CA ASP A 107 8.43 25.05 -4.51
C ASP A 107 9.15 25.68 -3.28
#